data_AF-X0VVJ4-F1
#
_entry.id   AF-X0VVJ4-F1
#
_cell.length_a   1.000
_cell.length_b   1.000
_cell.length_c   1.000
_cell.angle_alpha   90.00
_cell.angle_beta   90.00
_cell.angle_gamma   90.00
#
_symmetry.space_group_name_H-M   'P 1'
#
loop_
_entity.id
_entity.type
_entity.pdbx_description
1 polymer ?
#
loop_
_entity_poly.entity_id
_entity_poly.type
_entity_poly.pdbx_seq_one_letter_code
_entity_poly.pdbx_strand_id
1 'polypeptide(L)'
;MHHLQEKDALPCIYFAFGRRRCENLAFELYSFNFLSQQEQEQITLMYDSLCQRFDLKHEKSAQSLGTLIKRGIAYHHAGMLPTLKEVIERLFTSRLLKVIFTTETFALGINMPARTVVFDELRKFYGRYHHNLKTRDFYQMAGRAGRRGMDKEGYVYCRINPRRIQFEELRTILYGKPERITSKFNSSYATVLH
;
A
#
# COMPACT_ATOMS: atom_id res chain seq x y z
N MET A 1 1.26 -6.27 14.11
CA MET A 1 2.08 -5.04 14.15
C MET A 1 3.18 -5.09 15.20
N HIS A 2 2.91 -5.54 16.43
CA HIS A 2 3.97 -5.78 17.44
C HIS A 2 5.16 -6.60 16.90
N HIS A 3 4.89 -7.73 16.23
CA HIS A 3 5.94 -8.53 15.58
C HIS A 3 6.84 -7.75 14.61
N LEU A 4 6.28 -6.78 13.87
CA LEU A 4 7.06 -5.97 12.92
C LEU A 4 7.87 -4.90 13.65
N GLN A 5 7.35 -4.33 14.74
CA GLN A 5 8.09 -3.37 15.57
C GLN A 5 9.27 -4.04 16.29
N GLU A 6 9.06 -5.23 16.86
CA GLU A 6 10.10 -6.01 17.53
C GLU A 6 11.27 -6.35 16.60
N LYS A 7 10.99 -6.58 15.31
CA LYS A 7 11.98 -6.88 14.27
C LYS A 7 12.56 -5.65 13.56
N ASP A 8 12.21 -4.44 14.02
CA ASP A 8 12.59 -3.19 13.35
C ASP A 8 12.19 -3.17 11.85
N ALA A 9 11.09 -3.83 11.50
CA ALA A 9 10.73 -4.16 10.13
C ALA A 9 9.93 -3.03 9.42
N LEU A 10 9.96 -1.81 9.95
CA LEU A 10 9.29 -0.63 9.39
C LEU A 10 10.27 0.17 8.50
N PRO A 11 9.80 0.89 7.47
CA PRO A 11 8.40 1.10 7.07
C PRO A 11 7.80 -0.11 6.34
N CYS A 12 6.48 -0.24 6.46
CA CYS A 12 5.69 -1.37 5.96
C CYS A 12 4.61 -0.94 4.97
N ILE A 13 4.51 -1.64 3.84
CA ILE A 13 3.37 -1.58 2.92
C ILE A 13 2.43 -2.73 3.24
N TYR A 14 1.19 -2.41 3.54
CA TYR A 14 0.16 -3.40 3.80
C TYR A 14 -0.85 -3.42 2.65
N PHE A 15 -0.77 -4.44 1.79
CA PHE A 15 -1.67 -4.61 0.67
C PHE A 15 -3.01 -5.15 1.12
N ALA A 16 -4.07 -4.40 0.85
CA ALA A 16 -5.45 -4.81 1.02
C ALA A 16 -6.25 -4.54 -0.26
N PHE A 17 -6.91 -5.57 -0.80
CA PHE A 17 -7.57 -5.49 -2.10
C PHE A 17 -8.99 -4.92 -2.04
N GLY A 18 -9.17 -3.82 -1.31
CA GLY A 18 -10.44 -3.11 -1.21
C GLY A 18 -10.30 -1.73 -0.58
N ARG A 19 -10.95 -0.72 -1.16
CA ARG A 19 -10.88 0.69 -0.71
C ARG A 19 -11.24 0.85 0.77
N ARG A 20 -12.47 0.46 1.12
CA ARG A 20 -12.97 0.47 2.50
C ARG A 20 -12.14 -0.39 3.44
N ARG A 21 -11.54 -1.48 2.93
CA ARG A 21 -10.69 -2.37 3.73
C ARG A 21 -9.39 -1.67 4.13
N CYS A 22 -8.76 -0.91 3.21
CA CYS A 22 -7.58 -0.11 3.54
C CYS A 22 -7.87 0.91 4.65
N GLU A 23 -8.98 1.64 4.53
CA GLU A 23 -9.40 2.63 5.53
C GLU A 23 -9.65 1.96 6.89
N ASN A 24 -10.46 0.89 6.92
CA ASN A 24 -10.77 0.16 8.15
C ASN A 24 -9.51 -0.35 8.84
N LEU A 25 -8.60 -0.99 8.10
CA LEU A 25 -7.36 -1.53 8.66
C LEU A 25 -6.44 -0.42 9.22
N ALA A 26 -6.42 0.76 8.57
CA ALA A 26 -5.69 1.90 9.08
C ALA A 26 -6.25 2.39 10.42
N PHE A 27 -7.58 2.49 10.54
CA PHE A 27 -8.24 2.85 11.79
C PHE A 27 -8.18 1.76 12.86
N GLU A 28 -8.12 0.48 12.50
CA GLU A 28 -7.85 -0.62 13.45
C GLU A 28 -6.48 -0.45 14.14
N LEU A 29 -5.52 0.21 13.48
CA LEU A 29 -4.22 0.55 14.06
C LEU A 29 -4.19 1.91 14.79
N TYR A 30 -5.32 2.59 14.94
CA TYR A 30 -5.35 3.94 15.52
C TYR A 30 -4.78 4.00 16.96
N SER A 31 -4.86 2.91 17.72
CA SER A 31 -4.29 2.83 19.07
C SER A 31 -2.76 2.86 19.09
N PHE A 32 -2.10 2.53 17.97
CA PHE A 32 -0.66 2.55 17.86
C PHE A 32 -0.14 3.97 17.58
N ASN A 33 1.05 4.26 18.07
CA ASN A 33 1.84 5.40 17.63
C ASN A 33 3.23 4.89 17.23
N PHE A 34 3.60 5.11 15.97
CA PHE A 34 4.90 4.67 15.43
C PHE A 34 5.95 5.77 15.38
N LEU A 35 5.60 6.98 15.86
CA LEU A 35 6.45 8.15 15.80
C LEU A 35 6.92 8.56 17.19
N SER A 36 8.15 9.05 17.26
CA SER A 36 8.60 9.88 18.38
C SER A 36 7.86 11.22 18.38
N GLN A 37 7.90 11.94 19.51
CA GLN A 37 7.29 13.26 19.62
C GLN A 37 7.81 14.24 18.55
N GLN A 38 9.13 14.22 18.28
CA GLN A 38 9.74 15.07 17.25
C GLN A 38 9.28 14.70 15.84
N GLU A 39 9.23 13.41 15.50
CA GLU A 39 8.71 12.96 14.20
C GLU A 39 7.24 13.31 14.02
N GLN A 40 6.44 13.22 15.09
CA GLN A 40 5.03 13.58 15.09
C GLN A 40 4.83 15.07 14.81
N GLU A 41 5.62 15.95 15.44
CA GLU A 41 5.59 17.38 15.16
C GLU A 41 5.97 17.67 13.70
N GLN A 42 7.06 17.06 13.22
CA GLN A 42 7.54 17.23 11.85
C GLN A 42 6.50 16.79 10.80
N ILE A 43 5.91 15.60 10.96
CA ILE A 43 4.94 15.08 9.99
C ILE A 43 3.65 15.89 10.01
N THR A 44 3.24 16.39 11.18
CA THR A 44 2.04 17.23 11.33
C THR A 44 2.22 18.55 10.61
N LEU A 45 3.35 19.23 10.83
CA LEU A 45 3.65 20.50 10.15
C LEU A 45 3.70 20.33 8.62
N MET A 46 4.34 19.25 8.16
CA MET A 46 4.39 18.94 6.72
C MET A 46 3.00 18.66 6.15
N TYR A 47 2.18 17.86 6.86
CA TYR A 47 0.81 17.56 6.46
C TYR A 47 -0.05 18.82 6.38
N ASP A 48 -0.04 19.65 7.43
CA ASP A 48 -0.86 20.85 7.51
C ASP A 48 -0.46 21.88 6.43
N SER A 49 0.85 22.01 6.15
CA SER A 49 1.37 22.85 5.06
C SER A 49 0.89 22.37 3.69
N LEU A 50 0.93 21.06 3.43
CA LEU A 50 0.45 20.47 2.18
C LEU A 50 -1.08 20.61 2.06
N CYS A 51 -1.84 20.35 3.12
CA CYS A 51 -3.28 20.54 3.14
C CYS A 51 -3.66 22.01 2.91
N GLN A 52 -2.89 22.97 3.42
CA GLN A 52 -3.10 24.38 3.11
C GLN A 52 -2.85 24.68 1.63
N ARG A 53 -1.76 24.17 1.07
CA ARG A 53 -1.39 24.38 -0.33
C ARG A 53 -2.44 23.84 -1.31
N PHE A 54 -3.06 22.72 -0.97
CA PHE A 54 -4.06 22.06 -1.82
C PHE A 54 -5.52 22.40 -1.43
N ASP A 55 -5.73 23.36 -0.54
CA ASP A 55 -7.05 23.77 -0.02
C ASP A 55 -7.89 22.62 0.55
N LEU A 56 -7.25 21.75 1.32
CA LEU A 56 -7.86 20.54 1.91
C LEU A 56 -8.27 20.70 3.38
N LYS A 57 -8.12 21.88 3.99
CA LYS A 57 -8.36 22.06 5.44
C LYS A 57 -9.80 21.73 5.87
N HIS A 58 -10.76 21.98 4.99
CA HIS A 58 -12.18 21.74 5.26
C HIS A 58 -12.67 20.37 4.79
N GLU A 59 -11.81 19.59 4.13
CA GLU A 59 -12.15 18.26 3.65
C GLU A 59 -12.19 17.25 4.81
N LYS A 60 -13.36 16.63 5.02
CA LYS A 60 -13.55 15.62 6.07
C LYS A 60 -12.58 14.45 5.91
N SER A 61 -12.29 14.07 4.66
CA SER A 61 -11.33 12.99 4.35
C SER A 61 -9.91 13.37 4.78
N ALA A 62 -9.48 14.62 4.59
CA ALA A 62 -8.19 15.12 5.03
C ALA A 62 -8.12 15.25 6.56
N GLN A 63 -9.18 15.71 7.22
CA GLN A 63 -9.22 15.78 8.68
C GLN A 63 -9.10 14.38 9.31
N SER A 64 -9.88 13.42 8.80
CA SER A 64 -9.86 12.03 9.24
C SER A 64 -8.48 11.40 9.03
N LEU A 65 -7.89 11.54 7.83
CA LEU A 65 -6.55 11.05 7.54
C LEU A 65 -5.49 11.71 8.42
N GLY A 66 -5.60 13.01 8.70
CA GLY A 66 -4.66 13.74 9.57
C GLY A 66 -4.51 13.12 10.96
N THR A 67 -5.57 12.51 11.50
CA THR A 67 -5.51 11.80 12.79
C THR A 67 -4.62 10.54 12.74
N LEU A 68 -4.54 9.88 11.59
CA LEU A 68 -3.68 8.73 11.33
C LEU A 68 -2.24 9.16 11.02
N ILE A 69 -2.07 10.23 10.23
CA ILE A 69 -0.76 10.75 9.83
C ILE A 69 0.08 11.14 11.04
N LYS A 70 -0.53 11.77 12.06
CA LYS A 70 0.10 12.09 13.35
C LYS A 70 0.71 10.89 14.07
N ARG A 71 0.30 9.67 13.70
CA ARG A 71 0.76 8.40 14.29
C ARG A 71 1.70 7.62 13.36
N GLY A 72 2.03 8.18 12.19
CA GLY A 72 2.85 7.52 11.16
C GLY A 72 2.06 6.49 10.33
N ILE A 73 0.73 6.59 10.32
CA ILE A 73 -0.18 5.66 9.63
C ILE A 73 -0.85 6.40 8.46
N ALA A 74 -0.95 5.75 7.31
CA ALA A 74 -1.70 6.26 6.16
C ALA A 74 -2.45 5.14 5.44
N TYR A 75 -3.40 5.53 4.60
CA TYR A 75 -3.99 4.63 3.60
C TYR A 75 -3.98 5.29 2.22
N HIS A 76 -3.89 4.48 1.16
CA HIS A 76 -3.89 4.95 -0.22
C HIS A 76 -4.72 4.04 -1.13
N HIS A 77 -5.73 4.59 -1.81
CA HIS A 77 -6.51 3.86 -2.81
C HIS A 77 -7.09 4.80 -3.87
N ALA A 78 -7.56 4.23 -5.00
CA ALA A 78 -8.11 4.99 -6.13
C ALA A 78 -9.38 5.81 -5.83
N GLY A 79 -9.99 5.64 -4.65
CA GLY A 79 -11.17 6.40 -4.24
C GLY A 79 -10.85 7.72 -3.53
N MET A 80 -9.58 7.99 -3.25
CA MET A 80 -9.14 9.21 -2.57
C MET A 80 -9.04 10.38 -3.56
N LEU A 81 -9.23 11.58 -3.04
CA LEU A 81 -9.00 12.82 -3.79
C LEU A 81 -7.59 12.83 -4.38
N PRO A 82 -7.41 13.22 -5.66
CA PRO A 82 -6.09 13.28 -6.29
C PRO A 82 -5.05 14.07 -5.50
N THR A 83 -5.45 15.23 -4.97
CA THR A 83 -4.63 16.09 -4.12
C THR A 83 -4.23 15.39 -2.82
N LEU A 84 -5.14 14.66 -2.18
CA LEU A 84 -4.85 13.93 -0.94
C LEU A 84 -3.88 12.76 -1.18
N LYS A 85 -3.99 12.07 -2.34
CA LYS A 85 -2.99 11.06 -2.74
C LYS A 85 -1.61 11.69 -2.88
N GLU A 86 -1.53 12.84 -3.53
CA GLU A 86 -0.26 13.57 -3.69
C GLU A 86 0.34 14.00 -2.34
N VAL A 87 -0.50 14.42 -1.38
CA VAL A 87 -0.03 14.69 0.00
C VAL A 87 0.62 13.45 0.62
N ILE A 88 -0.01 12.29 0.51
CA ILE A 88 0.52 11.04 1.08
C ILE A 88 1.81 10.61 0.40
N GLU A 89 1.87 10.72 -0.92
CA GLU A 89 3.08 10.41 -1.70
C GLU A 89 4.27 11.29 -1.26
N ARG A 90 4.04 12.59 -1.05
CA ARG A 90 5.05 13.52 -0.54
C ARG A 90 5.42 13.26 0.92
N LEU A 91 4.46 12.92 1.78
CA LEU A 91 4.77 12.51 3.15
C LEU A 91 5.56 11.21 3.19
N PHE A 92 5.33 10.30 2.24
CA PHE A 92 6.05 9.04 2.22
C PHE A 92 7.54 9.23 1.94
N THR A 93 7.90 10.15 1.04
CA THR A 93 9.32 10.44 0.73
C THR A 93 10.07 11.04 1.93
N SER A 94 9.36 11.66 2.88
CA SER A 94 9.94 12.14 4.15
C SER A 94 10.39 11.02 5.10
N ARG A 95 9.98 9.75 4.85
CA ARG A 95 10.24 8.57 5.72
C ARG A 95 9.61 8.64 7.12
N LEU A 96 8.71 9.59 7.34
CA LEU A 96 7.93 9.70 8.57
C LEU A 96 6.72 8.75 8.55
N LEU A 97 6.19 8.39 7.37
CA LEU A 97 5.16 7.34 7.28
C LEU A 97 5.77 5.96 7.54
N LYS A 98 5.31 5.29 8.60
CA LYS A 98 5.81 3.97 9.02
C LYS A 98 4.95 2.83 8.51
N VAL A 99 3.64 3.04 8.39
CA VAL A 99 2.71 2.02 7.87
C VAL A 99 1.77 2.66 6.86
N ILE A 100 1.66 2.05 5.67
CA ILE A 100 0.67 2.45 4.67
C ILE A 100 -0.18 1.28 4.23
N PHE A 101 -1.50 1.45 4.30
CA PHE A 101 -2.47 0.49 3.78
C PHE A 101 -2.85 0.84 2.36
N THR A 102 -2.71 -0.08 1.41
CA THR A 102 -2.92 0.28 0.02
C THR A 102 -3.46 -0.81 -0.88
N THR A 103 -4.15 -0.39 -1.94
CA THR A 103 -4.49 -1.25 -3.07
C THR A 103 -3.30 -1.38 -4.03
N GLU A 104 -3.31 -2.39 -4.87
CA GLU A 104 -2.25 -2.71 -5.85
C GLU A 104 -1.73 -1.51 -6.65
N THR A 105 -2.60 -0.61 -7.11
CA THR A 105 -2.25 0.49 -8.01
C THR A 105 -1.18 1.43 -7.47
N PHE A 106 -1.11 1.60 -6.16
CA PHE A 106 -0.11 2.47 -5.53
C PHE A 106 1.31 1.91 -5.71
N ALA A 107 1.46 0.60 -5.59
CA ALA A 107 2.75 -0.07 -5.74
C ALA A 107 3.23 -0.12 -7.19
N LEU A 108 2.44 0.34 -8.17
CA LEU A 108 2.87 0.46 -9.55
C LEU A 108 3.48 1.83 -9.86
N GLY A 109 3.00 2.89 -9.20
CA GLY A 109 3.27 4.27 -9.62
C GLY A 109 4.41 4.99 -8.91
N ILE A 110 4.88 4.49 -7.76
CA ILE A 110 5.77 5.28 -6.89
C ILE A 110 7.05 4.50 -6.57
N ASN A 111 8.18 5.22 -6.54
CA ASN A 111 9.46 4.70 -6.06
C ASN A 111 9.43 4.64 -4.53
N MET A 112 8.75 3.65 -3.99
CA MET A 112 8.47 3.52 -2.56
C MET A 112 9.25 2.35 -1.94
N PRO A 113 10.49 2.56 -1.49
CA PRO A 113 11.28 1.50 -0.89
C PRO A 113 10.77 1.27 0.55
N ALA A 114 10.11 0.15 0.78
CA ALA A 114 9.70 -0.29 2.11
C ALA A 114 10.60 -1.43 2.59
N ARG A 115 10.82 -1.54 3.91
CA ARG A 115 11.57 -2.68 4.46
C ARG A 115 10.72 -3.94 4.41
N THR A 116 9.41 -3.79 4.62
CA THR A 116 8.46 -4.90 4.69
C THR A 116 7.26 -4.68 3.79
N VAL A 117 6.78 -5.78 3.21
CA VAL A 117 5.49 -5.90 2.55
C VAL A 117 4.63 -6.92 3.30
N VAL A 118 3.35 -6.61 3.49
CA VAL A 118 2.36 -7.50 4.08
C VAL A 118 1.16 -7.62 3.16
N PHE A 119 0.67 -8.84 2.96
CA PHE A 119 -0.58 -9.11 2.23
C PHE A 119 -1.70 -9.44 3.21
N ASP A 120 -2.81 -8.68 3.18
CA ASP A 120 -4.01 -8.97 4.00
C ASP A 120 -4.69 -10.26 3.57
N GLU A 121 -4.72 -10.50 2.26
CA GLU A 121 -5.27 -11.68 1.63
C GLU A 121 -4.44 -11.99 0.38
N LEU A 122 -4.55 -13.21 -0.13
CA LEU A 122 -3.92 -13.63 -1.39
C LEU A 122 -4.94 -13.83 -2.51
N ARG A 123 -6.11 -13.20 -2.37
CA ARG A 123 -7.21 -13.24 -3.33
C ARG A 123 -7.68 -11.82 -3.60
N LYS A 124 -7.98 -11.50 -4.86
CA LYS A 124 -8.54 -10.20 -5.25
C LYS A 124 -9.58 -10.34 -6.34
N PHE A 125 -10.37 -9.29 -6.51
CA PHE A 125 -11.32 -9.17 -7.61
C PHE A 125 -10.60 -8.70 -8.89
N TYR A 126 -10.70 -9.49 -9.96
CA TYR A 126 -10.12 -9.15 -11.27
C TYR A 126 -11.16 -8.56 -12.24
N GLY A 127 -12.18 -7.86 -11.73
CA GLY A 127 -13.23 -7.22 -12.54
C GLY A 127 -14.43 -8.13 -12.88
N ARG A 128 -14.25 -9.45 -12.85
CA ARG A 128 -15.34 -10.43 -13.10
C ARG A 128 -15.57 -11.39 -11.94
N TYR A 129 -14.49 -11.89 -11.35
CA TYR A 129 -14.54 -12.86 -10.26
C TYR A 129 -13.40 -12.61 -9.26
N HIS A 130 -13.59 -13.12 -8.05
CA HIS A 130 -12.52 -13.20 -7.05
C HIS A 130 -11.64 -14.41 -7.34
N HIS A 131 -10.36 -14.17 -7.55
CA HIS A 131 -9.37 -15.22 -7.80
C HIS A 131 -8.15 -15.05 -6.90
N ASN A 132 -7.42 -16.13 -6.72
CA ASN A 132 -6.07 -16.10 -6.18
C ASN A 132 -5.20 -15.12 -6.98
N LEU A 133 -4.30 -14.44 -6.27
CA LEU A 133 -3.32 -13.57 -6.89
C LEU A 133 -2.52 -14.35 -7.93
N LYS A 134 -2.34 -13.71 -9.08
CA LYS A 134 -1.38 -14.15 -10.07
C LYS A 134 0.03 -14.10 -9.49
N THR A 135 0.88 -15.04 -9.89
CA THR A 135 2.27 -15.12 -9.42
C THR A 135 3.00 -13.82 -9.75
N ARG A 136 2.77 -13.27 -10.94
CA ARG A 136 3.35 -11.99 -11.36
C ARG A 136 2.90 -10.83 -10.47
N ASP A 137 1.61 -10.73 -10.16
CA ASP A 137 1.06 -9.64 -9.35
C ASP A 137 1.63 -9.74 -7.92
N PHE A 138 1.75 -10.96 -7.38
CA PHE A 138 2.41 -11.20 -6.10
C PHE A 138 3.86 -10.71 -6.10
N TYR A 139 4.69 -11.14 -7.05
CA TYR A 139 6.09 -10.72 -7.12
C TYR A 139 6.25 -9.22 -7.34
N GLN A 140 5.37 -8.59 -8.12
CA GLN A 140 5.39 -7.15 -8.34
C GLN A 140 5.15 -6.36 -7.04
N MET A 141 4.23 -6.82 -6.21
CA MET A 141 3.95 -6.21 -4.90
C MET A 141 5.03 -6.57 -3.87
N ALA A 142 5.42 -7.85 -3.80
CA ALA A 142 6.44 -8.35 -2.88
C ALA A 142 7.82 -7.73 -3.14
N GLY A 143 8.16 -7.45 -4.40
CA GLY A 143 9.42 -6.80 -4.80
C GLY A 143 9.56 -5.36 -4.33
N ARG A 144 8.54 -4.78 -3.68
CA ARG A 144 8.65 -3.49 -2.97
C ARG A 144 9.25 -3.62 -1.57
N ALA A 145 9.40 -4.84 -1.06
CA ALA A 145 10.13 -5.10 0.17
C ALA A 145 11.64 -5.10 -0.08
N GLY A 146 12.38 -4.54 0.87
CA GLY A 146 13.83 -4.41 0.83
C GLY A 146 14.26 -3.11 0.15
N ARG A 147 14.93 -2.27 0.92
CA ARG A 147 15.43 -0.98 0.42
C ARG A 147 16.88 -1.14 -0.01
N ARG A 148 17.14 -1.09 -1.32
CA ARG A 148 18.48 -1.27 -1.90
C ARG A 148 19.49 -0.29 -1.26
N GLY A 149 20.58 -0.84 -0.73
CA GLY A 149 21.63 -0.06 -0.06
C GLY A 149 21.31 0.39 1.37
N MET A 150 20.13 0.09 1.90
CA MET A 150 19.75 0.38 3.29
C MET A 150 19.50 -0.90 4.10
N ASP A 151 18.79 -1.88 3.54
CA ASP A 151 18.47 -3.13 4.22
C ASP A 151 19.30 -4.29 3.64
N LYS A 152 19.73 -5.22 4.51
CA LYS A 152 20.37 -6.48 4.08
C LYS A 152 19.38 -7.42 3.41
N GLU A 153 18.14 -7.42 3.89
CA GLU A 153 17.04 -8.26 3.42
C GLU A 153 15.71 -7.50 3.53
N GLY A 154 14.76 -7.83 2.66
CA GLY A 154 13.38 -7.35 2.71
C GLY A 154 12.47 -8.44 3.24
N TYR A 155 11.46 -8.05 4.04
CA TYR A 155 10.51 -9.02 4.58
C TYR A 155 9.18 -9.02 3.82
N VAL A 156 8.65 -10.21 3.59
CA VAL A 156 7.32 -10.38 2.99
C VAL A 156 6.49 -11.29 3.89
N TYR A 157 5.37 -10.78 4.38
CA TYR A 157 4.44 -11.53 5.22
C TYR A 157 3.10 -11.69 4.51
N CYS A 158 2.49 -12.87 4.61
CA CYS A 158 1.16 -13.13 4.08
C CYS A 158 0.24 -13.55 5.20
N ARG A 159 -0.89 -12.85 5.36
CA ARG A 159 -1.96 -13.32 6.24
C ARG A 159 -2.69 -14.46 5.54
N ILE A 160 -2.62 -15.64 6.14
CA ILE A 160 -3.27 -16.84 5.60
C ILE A 160 -4.55 -17.13 6.37
N ASN A 161 -5.64 -17.33 5.64
CA ASN A 161 -6.87 -17.90 6.18
C ASN A 161 -7.07 -19.29 5.56
N PRO A 162 -6.83 -20.39 6.30
CA PRO A 162 -6.93 -21.76 5.78
C PRO A 162 -8.31 -22.13 5.21
N ARG A 163 -9.37 -21.40 5.58
CA ARG A 163 -10.72 -21.61 5.02
C ARG A 163 -10.90 -20.97 3.64
N ARG A 164 -10.01 -20.07 3.22
CA ARG A 164 -10.13 -19.28 1.98
C ARG A 164 -9.10 -19.64 0.91
N ILE A 165 -7.97 -20.23 1.31
CA ILE A 165 -6.88 -20.62 0.41
C ILE A 165 -6.32 -21.98 0.82
N GLN A 166 -6.19 -22.87 -0.16
CA GLN A 166 -5.57 -24.19 0.02
C GLN A 166 -4.05 -24.10 -0.14
N PHE A 167 -3.34 -25.11 0.37
CA PHE A 167 -1.87 -25.16 0.32
C PHE A 167 -1.33 -25.14 -1.13
N GLU A 168 -1.99 -25.85 -2.05
CA GLU A 168 -1.59 -25.92 -3.47
C GLU A 168 -1.75 -24.59 -4.20
N GLU A 169 -2.80 -23.85 -3.87
CA GLU A 169 -3.02 -22.50 -4.38
C GLU A 169 -1.94 -21.56 -3.86
N LEU A 170 -1.65 -21.61 -2.55
CA LEU A 170 -0.58 -20.83 -1.94
C LEU A 170 0.79 -21.12 -2.59
N ARG A 171 1.11 -22.40 -2.80
CA ARG A 171 2.34 -22.81 -3.47
C ARG A 171 2.43 -22.27 -4.89
N THR A 172 1.31 -22.23 -5.60
CA THR A 172 1.23 -21.66 -6.95
C THR A 172 1.49 -20.15 -6.94
N ILE A 173 0.94 -19.41 -5.97
CA ILE A 173 1.17 -17.96 -5.86
C ILE A 173 2.64 -17.64 -5.56
N LEU A 174 3.26 -18.42 -4.65
CA LEU A 174 4.60 -18.14 -4.14
C LEU A 174 5.74 -18.66 -5.02
N TYR A 175 5.54 -19.80 -5.68
CA TYR A 175 6.58 -20.53 -6.42
C TYR A 175 6.17 -20.89 -7.85
N GLY A 176 4.98 -20.46 -8.29
CA GLY A 176 4.51 -20.68 -9.65
C GLY A 176 5.34 -19.93 -10.68
N LYS A 177 5.18 -20.29 -11.96
CA LYS A 177 5.77 -19.53 -13.06
C LYS A 177 4.93 -18.28 -13.30
N PRO A 178 5.55 -17.08 -13.39
CA PRO A 178 4.84 -15.86 -13.77
C PRO A 178 4.09 -16.04 -15.10
N GLU A 179 2.89 -15.48 -15.16
CA GLU A 179 2.00 -15.60 -16.30
C GLU A 179 2.64 -14.95 -17.54
N ARG A 180 2.56 -15.64 -18.69
CA ARG A 180 3.13 -15.16 -19.96
C ARG A 180 2.55 -13.80 -20.34
N ILE A 181 3.40 -12.98 -20.95
CA ILE A 181 2.97 -11.72 -21.57
C ILE A 181 2.22 -12.08 -22.86
N THR A 182 0.96 -11.66 -22.94
CA THR A 182 0.14 -11.82 -24.13
C THR A 182 -0.16 -10.44 -24.69
N SER A 183 -0.10 -10.26 -26.01
CA SER A 183 -0.50 -9.01 -26.64
C SER A 183 -1.92 -8.63 -26.25
N LYS A 184 -2.13 -7.34 -25.97
CA LYS A 184 -3.44 -6.72 -25.77
C LYS A 184 -3.75 -5.72 -26.87
N PHE A 185 -3.01 -5.77 -27.98
CA PHE A 185 -3.27 -4.93 -29.14
C PHE A 185 -4.70 -5.16 -29.63
N ASN A 186 -5.43 -4.05 -29.76
CA ASN A 186 -6.79 -4.05 -30.25
C ASN A 186 -6.92 -2.93 -31.28
N SER A 187 -7.20 -3.28 -32.53
CA SER A 187 -7.48 -2.32 -33.59
C SER A 187 -8.87 -1.73 -33.38
N SER A 188 -8.96 -0.75 -32.48
CA SER A 188 -10.19 0.03 -32.33
C SER A 188 -10.31 1.04 -33.48
N TYR A 189 -11.53 1.48 -33.80
CA TYR A 189 -11.79 2.44 -34.89
C TYR A 189 -10.97 3.74 -34.73
N ALA A 190 -10.72 4.16 -33.48
CA ALA A 190 -9.85 5.30 -33.15
C ALA A 190 -8.37 5.11 -33.54
N THR A 191 -7.92 3.88 -33.75
CA THR A 191 -6.55 3.53 -34.18
C THR A 191 -6.43 3.49 -35.71
N VAL A 192 -7.55 3.32 -36.42
CA VAL A 192 -7.60 3.14 -37.89
C VAL A 192 -7.88 4.46 -38.62
N LEU A 193 -8.49 5.44 -37.94
CA LEU A 193 -8.84 6.75 -38.52
C LEU A 193 -7.72 7.81 -38.42
N HIS A 194 -6.52 7.43 -37.99
CA HIS A 194 -5.31 8.25 -38.06
C HIS A 194 -4.42 7.77 -39.21
#